data_AF-A0A3D2IFJ3-F1
#
_entry.id   AF-A0A3D2IFJ3-F1
#
_cell.length_a   1.000
_cell.length_b   1.000
_cell.length_c   1.000
_cell.angle_alpha   90.00
_cell.angle_beta   90.00
_cell.angle_gamma   90.00
#
_symmetry.space_group_name_H-M   'P 1'
#
loop_
_entity.id
_entity.type
_entity.pdbx_description
1 polymer ?
#
loop_
_entity_poly.entity_id
_entity_poly.type
_entity_poly.pdbx_seq_one_letter_code
_entity_poly.pdbx_strand_id
1 'polypeptide(L)'
;GGGTGMQRFAPLNSWPDNVNLDKARLLLWPIKQKYGRKLSWADLMILAGNVALESMGFETFGFGGGREDRWEPEEDVYWGAEGEWLANKRHNKDGDLEKPLGADHMGLIYVNPEGPDGEPDPLKAAAFIRQTFARMAMNDEETVALIAGGHTFGKTHGAAPEDHLGS
;
A
#
# COMPACT_ATOMS: atom_id res chain seq x y z
N GLY A 1 0.45 7.91 6.82
CA GLY A 1 1.06 7.04 5.75
C GLY A 1 2.10 6.06 6.30
N GLY A 2 3.01 5.52 5.48
CA GLY A 2 4.04 4.57 5.95
C GLY A 2 5.06 5.14 6.96
N GLY A 3 5.30 6.46 6.91
CA GLY A 3 6.25 7.16 7.80
C GLY A 3 5.87 7.20 9.28
N THR A 4 4.61 6.95 9.64
CA THR A 4 4.08 7.09 11.01
C THR A 4 3.51 5.77 11.55
N GLY A 5 3.68 4.66 10.83
CA GLY A 5 3.17 3.35 11.24
C GLY A 5 1.65 3.22 11.19
N MET A 6 0.97 4.07 10.41
CA MET A 6 -0.50 4.18 10.38
C MET A 6 -1.25 2.94 9.87
N GLN A 7 -0.58 2.04 9.15
CA GLN A 7 -1.21 0.78 8.68
C GLN A 7 -1.75 -0.09 9.83
N ARG A 8 -1.39 0.20 11.09
CA ARG A 8 -1.93 -0.46 12.29
C ARG A 8 -3.31 0.04 12.70
N PHE A 9 -3.72 1.22 12.25
CA PHE A 9 -4.94 1.90 12.67
C PHE A 9 -5.92 2.07 11.51
N ALA A 10 -7.17 2.39 11.86
CA ALA A 10 -8.22 2.71 10.90
C ALA A 10 -7.89 4.02 10.14
N PRO A 11 -8.36 4.20 8.90
CA PRO A 11 -9.05 3.18 8.09
C PRO A 11 -8.08 2.17 7.45
N LEU A 12 -6.77 2.47 7.41
CA LEU A 12 -5.78 1.72 6.63
C LEU A 12 -5.69 0.23 7.00
N ASN A 13 -5.84 -0.10 8.28
CA ASN A 13 -5.79 -1.48 8.75
C ASN A 13 -6.92 -2.38 8.23
N SER A 14 -7.94 -1.78 7.61
CA SER A 14 -9.14 -2.44 7.09
C SER A 14 -9.40 -2.13 5.60
N TRP A 15 -8.48 -1.46 4.92
CA TRP A 15 -8.59 -1.26 3.48
C TRP A 15 -8.57 -2.60 2.72
N PRO A 16 -9.39 -2.76 1.65
CA PRO A 16 -9.37 -3.95 0.80
C PRO A 16 -7.96 -4.32 0.29
N ASP A 17 -7.14 -3.33 -0.05
CA ASP A 17 -5.78 -3.57 -0.57
C ASP A 17 -4.76 -3.92 0.53
N ASN A 18 -5.15 -3.84 1.80
CA ASN A 18 -4.34 -4.25 2.95
C ASN A 18 -4.81 -5.60 3.55
N VAL A 19 -5.66 -6.35 2.85
CA VAL A 19 -6.14 -7.66 3.30
C VAL A 19 -4.95 -8.59 3.62
N ASN A 20 -5.06 -9.29 4.74
CA ASN A 20 -4.05 -10.19 5.31
C ASN A 20 -2.74 -9.54 5.80
N LEU A 21 -2.55 -8.22 5.62
CA LEU A 21 -1.43 -7.53 6.25
C LEU A 21 -1.58 -7.42 7.77
N ASP A 22 -2.78 -7.61 8.32
CA ASP A 22 -3.00 -7.84 9.74
C ASP A 22 -2.22 -9.07 10.26
N LYS A 23 -2.19 -10.18 9.50
CA LYS A 23 -1.39 -11.36 9.83
C LYS A 23 0.10 -11.09 9.66
N ALA A 24 0.49 -10.40 8.58
CA ALA A 24 1.89 -10.03 8.35
C ALA A 24 2.46 -9.20 9.52
N ARG A 25 1.71 -8.21 10.01
CA ARG A 25 2.10 -7.41 11.18
C ARG A 25 2.15 -8.25 12.46
N LEU A 26 1.21 -9.18 12.65
CA LEU A 26 1.19 -10.07 13.80
C LEU A 26 2.43 -10.96 13.88
N LEU A 27 2.94 -11.44 12.73
CA LEU A 27 4.17 -12.25 12.68
C LEU A 27 5.42 -11.49 13.18
N LEU A 28 5.41 -10.15 13.10
CA LEU A 28 6.49 -9.30 13.60
C LEU A 28 6.37 -9.00 15.10
N TRP A 29 5.27 -9.39 15.75
CA TRP A 29 5.03 -9.09 17.17
C TRP A 29 6.13 -9.59 18.11
N PRO A 30 6.65 -10.83 17.99
CA PRO A 30 7.74 -11.29 18.87
C PRO A 30 9.00 -10.41 18.79
N ILE A 31 9.31 -9.89 17.60
CA ILE A 31 10.42 -8.95 17.41
C ILE A 31 10.11 -7.62 18.10
N LYS A 32 8.90 -7.09 17.92
CA LYS A 32 8.47 -5.86 18.60
C LYS A 32 8.52 -6.01 20.12
N GLN A 33 8.10 -7.15 20.67
CA GLN A 33 8.18 -7.44 22.11
C GLN A 33 9.62 -7.46 22.60
N LYS A 34 10.52 -8.12 21.87
CA LYS A 34 11.95 -8.23 22.23
C LYS A 34 12.64 -6.87 22.31
N TYR A 35 12.37 -5.98 21.36
CA TYR A 35 13.04 -4.68 21.30
C TYR A 35 12.25 -3.54 21.96
N GLY A 36 10.97 -3.74 22.24
CA GLY A 36 10.14 -2.83 23.01
C GLY A 36 10.16 -1.41 22.44
N ARG A 37 10.45 -0.43 23.31
CA ARG A 37 10.51 1.00 22.95
C ARG A 37 11.72 1.40 22.10
N LYS A 38 12.73 0.52 21.96
CA LYS A 38 13.92 0.80 21.14
C LYS A 38 13.66 0.68 19.64
N LEU A 39 12.50 0.13 19.25
CA LEU A 39 12.12 -0.07 17.87
C LEU A 39 10.62 0.25 17.72
N SER A 40 10.30 1.29 16.95
CA SER A 40 8.91 1.61 16.61
C SER A 40 8.34 0.57 15.63
N TRP A 41 7.01 0.45 15.58
CA TRP A 41 6.37 -0.32 14.51
C TRP A 41 6.60 0.32 13.16
N ALA A 42 6.59 1.65 13.08
CA ALA A 42 6.87 2.39 11.85
C ALA A 42 8.23 1.98 11.24
N ASP A 43 9.30 1.89 12.04
CA ASP A 43 10.60 1.41 11.55
C ASP A 43 10.61 -0.10 11.32
N LEU A 44 10.01 -0.90 12.23
CA LEU A 44 10.01 -2.35 12.12
C LEU A 44 9.35 -2.86 10.82
N MET A 45 8.24 -2.26 10.41
CA MET A 45 7.54 -2.68 9.18
C MET A 45 8.40 -2.45 7.93
N ILE A 46 9.10 -1.32 7.85
CA ILE A 46 9.99 -1.02 6.72
C ILE A 46 11.27 -1.86 6.79
N LEU A 47 11.85 -1.99 7.99
CA LEU A 47 13.05 -2.80 8.19
C LEU A 47 12.81 -4.27 7.81
N ALA A 48 11.64 -4.82 8.13
CA ALA A 48 11.27 -6.18 7.74
C ALA A 48 11.25 -6.35 6.20
N GLY A 49 10.77 -5.34 5.47
CA GLY A 49 10.82 -5.32 4.00
C GLY A 49 12.24 -5.28 3.45
N ASN A 50 13.11 -4.40 3.98
CA ASN A 50 14.52 -4.33 3.58
C ASN A 50 15.24 -5.66 3.84
N VAL A 51 15.08 -6.23 5.03
CA VAL A 51 15.72 -7.51 5.39
C VAL A 51 15.19 -8.66 4.55
N ALA A 52 13.91 -8.64 4.16
CA ALA A 52 13.37 -9.63 3.23
C ALA A 52 14.10 -9.59 1.88
N LEU A 53 14.28 -8.40 1.29
CA LEU A 53 15.04 -8.23 0.04
C LEU A 53 16.47 -8.77 0.16
N GLU A 54 17.18 -8.38 1.22
CA GLU A 54 18.56 -8.81 1.47
C GLU A 54 18.66 -10.33 1.65
N SER A 55 17.74 -10.92 2.41
CA SER A 55 17.70 -12.38 2.61
C SER A 55 17.44 -13.17 1.34
N MET A 56 16.83 -12.55 0.32
CA MET A 56 16.56 -13.14 -1.00
C MET A 56 17.63 -12.78 -2.04
N GLY A 57 18.75 -12.15 -1.62
CA GLY A 57 19.91 -11.87 -2.46
C GLY A 57 19.88 -10.53 -3.19
N PHE A 58 19.01 -9.60 -2.79
CA PHE A 58 18.99 -8.23 -3.30
C PHE A 58 19.63 -7.26 -2.29
N GLU A 59 20.76 -6.66 -2.65
CA GLU A 59 21.41 -5.64 -1.82
C GLU A 59 20.61 -4.33 -1.85
N THR A 60 20.17 -3.86 -0.67
CA THR A 60 19.42 -2.61 -0.57
C THR A 60 20.36 -1.40 -0.57
N PHE A 61 19.89 -0.25 -1.05
CA PHE A 61 20.68 0.98 -1.06
C PHE A 61 21.03 1.48 0.35
N GLY A 62 20.19 1.19 1.33
CA GLY A 62 20.39 1.53 2.73
C GLY A 62 19.09 1.57 3.53
N PHE A 63 19.22 1.78 4.85
CA PHE A 63 18.08 1.90 5.77
C PHE A 63 18.33 3.01 6.80
N GLY A 64 17.31 3.85 7.01
CA GLY A 64 17.28 4.87 8.06
C GLY A 64 16.11 4.63 9.00
N GLY A 65 16.41 4.47 10.29
CA GLY A 65 15.42 4.49 11.37
C GLY A 65 15.13 5.91 11.87
N GLY A 66 14.26 6.02 12.87
CA GLY A 66 13.87 7.28 13.50
C GLY A 66 12.39 7.64 13.31
N ARG A 67 11.58 6.76 12.72
CA ARG A 67 10.14 6.98 12.65
C ARG A 67 9.52 6.76 14.02
N GLU A 68 8.82 7.74 14.54
CA GLU A 68 8.10 7.61 15.80
C GLU A 68 6.75 6.92 15.59
N ASP A 69 6.39 6.03 16.52
CA ASP A 69 5.04 5.48 16.57
C ASP A 69 4.06 6.56 17.02
N ARG A 70 2.93 6.63 16.32
CA ARG A 70 1.72 7.28 16.80
C ARG A 70 0.81 6.27 17.51
N TRP A 71 -0.12 6.81 18.29
CA TRP A 71 -0.98 6.05 19.20
C TRP A 71 -2.46 6.04 18.79
N GLU A 72 -2.81 6.84 17.79
CA GLU A 72 -4.16 7.01 17.26
C GLU A 72 -4.08 7.22 15.74
N PRO A 73 -5.18 6.97 15.00
CA PRO A 73 -5.22 7.22 13.56
C PRO A 73 -5.06 8.71 13.22
N GLU A 74 -4.52 8.98 12.03
CA GLU A 74 -4.49 10.32 11.42
C GLU A 74 -5.91 10.67 10.95
N GLU A 75 -6.58 11.62 11.63
CA GLU A 75 -7.93 12.10 11.28
C GLU A 75 -7.91 13.22 10.23
N ASP A 76 -6.73 13.79 9.94
CA ASP A 76 -6.52 14.91 9.03
C ASP A 76 -6.31 14.50 7.58
N VAL A 77 -6.36 13.20 7.28
CA VAL A 77 -6.17 12.68 5.92
C VAL A 77 -7.50 12.41 5.23
N TYR A 78 -7.75 13.16 4.16
CA TYR A 78 -8.88 12.94 3.26
C TYR A 78 -8.54 11.86 2.22
N TRP A 79 -9.22 10.72 2.31
CA TRP A 79 -9.02 9.55 1.44
C TRP A 79 -9.97 9.49 0.22
N GLY A 80 -10.88 10.47 0.11
CA GLY A 80 -11.93 10.53 -0.91
C GLY A 80 -13.32 10.66 -0.30
N ALA A 81 -14.28 11.11 -1.10
CA ALA A 81 -15.67 11.32 -0.69
C ALA A 81 -16.53 10.05 -0.75
N GLU A 82 -15.98 8.95 -1.25
CA GLU A 82 -16.73 7.71 -1.41
C GLU A 82 -17.16 7.10 -0.08
N GLY A 83 -18.44 6.72 0.00
CA GLY A 83 -19.01 6.04 1.15
C GLY A 83 -18.88 4.51 1.12
N GLU A 84 -18.30 3.95 0.06
CA GLU A 84 -18.18 2.50 -0.16
C GLU A 84 -16.74 2.16 -0.57
N TRP A 85 -16.27 0.99 -0.12
CA TRP A 85 -14.99 0.45 -0.55
C TRP A 85 -15.00 0.14 -2.04
N LEU A 86 -13.85 0.35 -2.69
CA LEU A 86 -13.66 0.15 -4.13
C LEU A 86 -14.58 0.99 -5.01
N ALA A 87 -15.24 2.01 -4.48
CA ALA A 87 -15.94 2.98 -5.31
C ALA A 87 -14.93 3.94 -5.97
N ASN A 88 -15.27 4.34 -7.20
CA ASN A 88 -14.51 5.28 -8.02
C ASN A 88 -15.39 6.49 -8.38
N LYS A 89 -15.43 7.52 -7.52
CA LYS A 89 -16.13 8.78 -7.78
C LYS A 89 -15.19 9.96 -7.64
N ARG A 90 -13.99 9.80 -8.19
CA ARG A 90 -12.86 10.69 -7.96
C ARG A 90 -12.13 11.13 -9.22
N HIS A 91 -12.60 10.74 -10.40
CA HIS A 91 -12.06 11.20 -11.67
C HIS A 91 -12.95 12.27 -12.29
N ASN A 92 -12.35 13.31 -12.86
CA ASN A 92 -13.08 14.30 -13.65
C ASN A 92 -13.41 13.73 -15.05
N LYS A 93 -14.05 14.54 -15.91
CA LYS A 93 -14.42 14.13 -17.28
C LYS A 93 -13.23 13.82 -18.18
N ASP A 94 -12.06 14.34 -17.84
CA ASP A 94 -10.81 14.14 -18.58
C ASP A 94 -10.02 12.92 -18.05
N GLY A 95 -10.53 12.25 -17.02
CA GLY A 95 -9.87 11.11 -16.37
C GLY A 95 -8.84 11.49 -15.31
N ASP A 96 -8.70 12.78 -14.99
CA ASP A 96 -7.80 13.24 -13.93
C ASP A 96 -8.40 12.95 -12.56
N LEU A 97 -7.55 12.38 -11.69
CA LEU A 97 -7.90 12.09 -10.31
C LEU A 97 -8.08 13.38 -9.48
N GLU A 98 -9.03 13.40 -8.57
CA GLU A 98 -9.29 14.52 -7.66
C GLU A 98 -8.04 14.82 -6.82
N LYS A 99 -7.69 16.09 -6.63
CA LYS A 99 -6.62 16.48 -5.70
C LYS A 99 -7.19 16.55 -4.29
N PRO A 100 -6.52 16.01 -3.25
CA PRO A 100 -5.12 15.55 -3.22
C PRO A 100 -4.94 14.03 -3.36
N LEU A 101 -5.93 13.30 -3.89
CA LEU A 101 -5.94 11.84 -3.88
C LEU A 101 -4.79 11.26 -4.72
N GLY A 102 -4.23 10.16 -4.23
CA GLY A 102 -3.14 9.42 -4.86
C GLY A 102 -3.53 8.03 -5.40
N ALA A 103 -4.77 7.60 -5.20
CA ALA A 103 -5.26 6.28 -5.61
C ALA A 103 -6.55 6.36 -6.43
N ASP A 104 -6.68 5.44 -7.37
CA ASP A 104 -7.76 5.30 -8.37
C ASP A 104 -9.12 4.88 -7.77
N HIS A 105 -9.14 4.10 -6.69
CA HIS A 105 -10.38 3.71 -6.00
C HIS A 105 -10.25 3.87 -4.49
N MET A 106 -11.38 3.99 -3.79
CA MET A 106 -11.41 4.04 -2.33
C MET A 106 -10.89 2.74 -1.72
N GLY A 107 -9.85 2.83 -0.90
CA GLY A 107 -9.27 1.67 -0.22
C GLY A 107 -8.21 0.91 -1.01
N LEU A 108 -7.79 1.42 -2.18
CA LEU A 108 -6.61 0.93 -2.92
C LEU A 108 -5.37 1.77 -2.61
N ILE A 109 -4.18 1.17 -2.73
CA ILE A 109 -2.90 1.86 -2.56
C ILE A 109 -2.59 2.74 -3.79
N TYR A 110 -2.77 2.23 -5.01
CA TYR A 110 -2.54 2.99 -6.26
C TYR A 110 -3.66 2.81 -7.28
N VAL A 111 -3.74 1.64 -7.90
CA VAL A 111 -4.64 1.34 -9.03
C VAL A 111 -5.37 0.02 -8.81
N ASN A 112 -6.48 -0.20 -9.51
CA ASN A 112 -7.13 -1.50 -9.55
C ASN A 112 -6.23 -2.52 -10.30
N PRO A 113 -5.88 -3.68 -9.68
CA PRO A 113 -5.04 -4.69 -10.32
C PRO A 113 -5.68 -5.35 -11.55
N GLU A 114 -7.01 -5.28 -11.69
CA GLU A 114 -7.75 -5.77 -12.86
C GLU A 114 -7.87 -4.73 -13.98
N GLY A 115 -7.38 -3.51 -13.74
CA GLY A 115 -7.51 -2.35 -14.63
C GLY A 115 -8.67 -1.43 -14.24
N PRO A 116 -8.77 -0.23 -14.86
CA PRO A 116 -9.76 0.78 -14.49
C PRO A 116 -11.19 0.22 -14.57
N ASP A 117 -11.98 0.40 -13.52
CA ASP A 117 -13.33 -0.14 -13.37
C ASP A 117 -13.45 -1.67 -13.58
N GLY A 118 -12.36 -2.42 -13.36
CA GLY A 118 -12.29 -3.88 -13.57
C GLY A 118 -12.14 -4.28 -15.03
N GLU A 119 -11.83 -3.32 -15.93
CA GLU A 119 -11.57 -3.60 -17.35
C GLU A 119 -10.08 -3.95 -17.57
N PRO A 120 -9.75 -5.17 -18.03
CA PRO A 120 -8.37 -5.62 -18.21
C PRO A 120 -7.73 -5.07 -19.49
N ASP A 121 -7.73 -3.75 -19.66
CA ASP A 121 -7.05 -3.01 -20.72
C ASP A 121 -5.69 -2.48 -20.20
N PRO A 122 -4.55 -3.07 -20.63
CA PRO A 122 -3.24 -2.67 -20.14
C PRO A 122 -2.84 -1.24 -20.50
N LEU A 123 -3.31 -0.72 -21.64
CA LEU A 123 -2.98 0.63 -22.09
C LEU A 123 -3.73 1.67 -21.26
N LYS A 124 -5.00 1.40 -20.94
CA LYS A 124 -5.75 2.21 -19.98
C LYS A 124 -5.12 2.13 -18.59
N ALA A 125 -4.82 0.93 -18.10
CA ALA A 125 -4.18 0.75 -16.80
C ALA A 125 -2.85 1.52 -16.68
N ALA A 126 -2.02 1.53 -17.73
CA ALA A 126 -0.76 2.26 -17.74
C ALA A 126 -0.93 3.78 -17.52
N ALA A 127 -2.00 4.38 -18.04
CA ALA A 127 -2.28 5.81 -17.81
C ALA A 127 -2.58 6.10 -16.34
N PHE A 128 -3.36 5.22 -15.70
CA PHE A 128 -3.72 5.33 -14.28
C PHE A 128 -2.53 5.04 -13.37
N ILE A 129 -1.70 4.05 -13.72
CA ILE A 129 -0.43 3.75 -13.04
C ILE A 129 0.46 4.99 -13.06
N ARG A 130 0.70 5.57 -14.23
CA ARG A 130 1.54 6.78 -14.35
C ARG A 130 1.00 7.93 -13.50
N GLN A 131 -0.30 8.21 -13.56
CA GLN A 131 -0.91 9.29 -12.79
C GLN A 131 -0.75 9.09 -11.27
N THR A 132 -1.07 7.91 -10.77
CA THR A 132 -1.07 7.62 -9.32
C THR A 132 0.34 7.58 -8.75
N PHE A 133 1.28 6.94 -9.44
CA PHE A 133 2.70 6.95 -9.05
C PHE A 133 3.31 8.35 -9.10
N ALA A 134 3.00 9.16 -10.12
CA ALA A 134 3.46 10.55 -10.18
C ALA A 134 2.98 11.38 -8.99
N ARG A 135 1.75 11.13 -8.50
CA ARG A 135 1.22 11.78 -7.27
C ARG A 135 1.86 11.28 -5.99
N MET A 136 2.49 10.10 -6.04
CA MET A 136 3.33 9.57 -4.96
C MET A 136 4.82 9.78 -5.21
N ALA A 137 5.14 10.80 -6.02
CA ALA A 137 6.50 11.28 -6.28
C ALA A 137 7.43 10.27 -6.97
N MET A 138 6.88 9.37 -7.79
CA MET A 138 7.66 8.46 -8.63
C MET A 138 7.51 8.82 -10.11
N ASN A 139 8.62 8.90 -10.83
CA ASN A 139 8.63 9.06 -12.28
C ASN A 139 8.44 7.71 -13.01
N ASP A 140 8.46 7.72 -14.35
CA ASP A 140 8.25 6.52 -15.16
C ASP A 140 9.30 5.41 -14.89
N GLU A 141 10.57 5.76 -14.75
CA GLU A 141 11.66 4.80 -14.48
C GLU A 141 11.51 4.18 -13.08
N GLU A 142 11.29 5.02 -12.07
CA GLU A 142 11.08 4.58 -10.68
C GLU A 142 9.84 3.69 -10.56
N THR A 143 8.77 4.04 -11.27
CA THR A 143 7.52 3.26 -11.30
C THR A 143 7.76 1.87 -11.88
N VAL A 144 8.43 1.78 -13.02
CA VAL A 144 8.78 0.49 -13.64
C VAL A 144 9.67 -0.33 -12.72
N ALA A 145 10.70 0.28 -12.13
CA ALA A 145 11.62 -0.40 -11.21
C ALA A 145 10.90 -0.94 -9.98
N LEU A 146 10.00 -0.18 -9.37
CA LEU A 146 9.24 -0.60 -8.19
C LEU A 146 8.28 -1.75 -8.49
N ILE A 147 7.51 -1.67 -9.59
CA ILE A 147 6.55 -2.72 -9.95
C ILE A 147 7.28 -4.00 -10.33
N ALA A 148 8.28 -3.91 -11.23
CA ALA A 148 9.03 -5.09 -11.68
C ALA A 148 9.86 -5.70 -10.54
N GLY A 149 10.54 -4.88 -9.74
CA GLY A 149 11.32 -5.32 -8.59
C GLY A 149 10.44 -5.97 -7.52
N GLY A 150 9.29 -5.37 -7.21
CA GLY A 150 8.33 -5.93 -6.26
C GLY A 150 7.78 -7.27 -6.71
N HIS A 151 7.31 -7.37 -7.96
CA HIS A 151 6.72 -8.60 -8.52
C HIS A 151 7.75 -9.66 -8.94
N THR A 152 9.04 -9.43 -8.76
CA THR A 152 10.06 -10.49 -8.82
C THR A 152 9.90 -11.49 -7.67
N PHE A 153 9.20 -11.11 -6.60
CA PHE A 153 9.02 -11.92 -5.40
C PHE A 153 7.54 -12.27 -5.15
N GLY A 154 7.33 -13.43 -4.53
CA GLY A 154 6.02 -13.82 -3.99
C GLY A 154 5.00 -14.23 -5.06
N LYS A 155 3.72 -14.00 -4.75
CA LYS A 155 2.55 -14.35 -5.58
C LYS A 155 1.28 -13.67 -5.05
N THR A 156 0.25 -13.62 -5.88
CA THR A 156 -1.11 -13.27 -5.46
C THR A 156 -1.85 -14.49 -4.88
N HIS A 157 -2.98 -14.24 -4.20
CA HIS A 157 -3.77 -15.28 -3.53
C HIS A 157 -5.26 -15.07 -3.85
N GLY A 158 -5.87 -16.05 -4.53
CA GLY A 158 -7.29 -16.03 -4.92
C GLY A 158 -7.77 -17.46 -5.16
N ALA A 159 -7.65 -18.32 -4.14
CA ALA A 159 -7.87 -19.76 -4.27
C ALA A 159 -9.36 -20.15 -4.38
N ALA A 160 -10.26 -19.27 -3.97
CA ALA A 160 -11.70 -19.44 -3.97
C ALA A 160 -12.39 -18.08 -4.19
N PRO A 161 -13.70 -18.07 -4.53
CA PRO A 161 -14.48 -16.84 -4.64
C PRO A 161 -14.42 -15.98 -3.36
N GLU A 162 -14.52 -14.67 -3.53
CA GLU A 162 -14.37 -13.70 -2.44
C GLU A 162 -15.50 -13.76 -1.40
N ASP A 163 -16.68 -14.25 -1.78
CA ASP A 163 -17.84 -14.42 -0.87
C ASP A 163 -17.60 -15.44 0.26
N HIS A 164 -16.51 -16.20 0.17
CA HIS A 164 -16.04 -17.08 1.25
C HIS A 164 -15.21 -16.33 2.31
N LEU A 165 -14.80 -15.09 2.06
CA LEU A 165 -14.07 -14.26 3.02
C LEU A 165 -15.05 -13.63 4.02
N GLY A 166 -14.65 -13.57 5.30
CA GLY A 166 -15.42 -12.84 6.31
C GLY A 166 -15.40 -11.33 6.02
N SER A 167 -16.44 -10.64 6.48
CA SER A 167 -16.57 -9.18 6.44
C SER A 167 -15.57 -8.48 7.34
#